data_AF-A0A7Y3HWH4-F1
#
_entry.id   AF-A0A7Y3HWH4-F1
#
_cell.length_a   1.000
_cell.length_b   1.000
_cell.length_c   1.000
_cell.angle_alpha   90.00
_cell.angle_beta   90.00
_cell.angle_gamma   90.00
#
_symmetry.space_group_name_H-M   'P 1'
#
loop_
_entity.id
_entity.type
_entity.pdbx_description
1 polymer ?
#
loop_
_entity_poly.entity_id
_entity_poly.type
_entity_poly.pdbx_seq_one_letter_code
_entity_poly.pdbx_strand_id
1 'polypeptide(L)'
;MDVKKEYTHDGVTVVWKPGLCIHSGNCVRGLPNVFKPDEKPWIQAENASGPQLMEAIDRCPSGALSYYTTEGITSEEKKDAMEKSKVEVLNNGPLMVSGPLEIVHADGSTETKNRNTAFCRCGNSGNKPFCDGSHKG
;
A
#
# COMPACT_ATOMS: atom_id res chain seq x y z
N MET A 1 -14.92 23.00 -15.02
CA MET A 1 -15.76 21.90 -14.51
C MET A 1 -14.87 20.68 -14.41
N ASP A 2 -14.42 20.33 -13.20
CA ASP A 2 -13.61 19.15 -12.97
C ASP A 2 -14.43 17.90 -13.30
N VAL A 3 -14.11 17.25 -14.43
CA VAL A 3 -14.72 15.98 -14.78
C VAL A 3 -14.28 14.95 -13.73
N LYS A 4 -15.25 14.37 -13.04
CA LYS A 4 -15.06 13.29 -12.06
C LYS A 4 -15.83 12.07 -12.55
N LYS A 5 -15.19 10.90 -12.56
CA LYS A 5 -15.85 9.62 -12.86
C LYS A 5 -15.65 8.65 -11.71
N GLU A 6 -16.63 7.79 -11.50
CA GLU A 6 -16.65 6.81 -10.42
C GLU A 6 -16.95 5.43 -10.98
N TYR A 7 -16.23 4.42 -10.48
CA TYR A 7 -16.34 3.03 -10.89
C TYR A 7 -16.40 2.19 -9.63
N THR A 8 -17.56 1.62 -9.33
CA THR A 8 -17.77 0.81 -8.12
C THR A 8 -17.71 -0.66 -8.46
N HIS A 9 -16.82 -1.38 -7.78
CA HIS A 9 -16.73 -2.83 -7.84
C HIS A 9 -16.28 -3.38 -6.49
N ASP A 10 -16.85 -4.50 -6.06
CA ASP A 10 -16.39 -5.22 -4.87
C ASP A 10 -16.32 -4.35 -3.58
N GLY A 11 -17.33 -3.48 -3.38
CA GLY A 11 -17.38 -2.56 -2.24
C GLY A 11 -16.37 -1.41 -2.26
N VAL A 12 -15.53 -1.32 -3.30
CA VAL A 12 -14.59 -0.23 -3.56
C VAL A 12 -15.10 0.63 -4.70
N THR A 13 -15.16 1.94 -4.46
CA THR A 13 -15.41 2.92 -5.52
C THR A 13 -14.13 3.63 -5.90
N VAL A 14 -13.67 3.37 -7.13
CA VAL A 14 -12.55 4.07 -7.76
C VAL A 14 -13.03 5.41 -8.28
N VAL A 15 -12.39 6.48 -7.82
CA VAL A 15 -12.64 7.85 -8.25
C VAL A 15 -11.52 8.29 -9.18
N TRP A 16 -11.87 8.76 -10.37
CA TRP A 16 -10.94 9.33 -11.33
C TRP A 16 -11.23 10.80 -11.63
N LYS A 17 -10.17 11.62 -11.52
CA LYS A 17 -10.13 13.03 -11.88
C LYS A 17 -9.06 13.26 -12.97
N PRO A 18 -9.41 13.17 -14.27
CA PRO A 18 -8.46 13.34 -15.37
C PRO A 18 -7.63 14.62 -15.31
N GLY A 19 -8.22 15.73 -14.85
CA GLY A 19 -7.52 17.01 -14.77
C GLY A 19 -6.32 17.05 -13.83
N LEU A 20 -6.22 16.09 -12.91
CA LEU A 20 -5.07 15.95 -12.00
C LEU A 20 -3.99 15.02 -12.57
N CYS A 21 -4.28 14.26 -13.62
CA CYS A 21 -3.39 13.19 -14.07
C CYS A 21 -2.12 13.74 -14.72
N ILE A 22 -0.96 13.41 -14.14
CA ILE A 22 0.36 13.73 -14.73
C ILE A 22 0.87 12.64 -15.68
N HIS A 23 0.04 11.65 -16.01
CA HIS A 23 0.35 10.54 -16.92
C HIS A 23 1.65 9.76 -16.57
N SER A 24 1.93 9.57 -15.26
CA SER A 24 3.09 8.79 -14.80
C SER A 24 3.08 7.32 -15.26
N GLY A 25 1.92 6.80 -15.68
CA GLY A 25 1.75 5.43 -16.15
C GLY A 25 1.86 4.37 -15.04
N ASN A 26 1.90 4.77 -13.77
CA ASN A 26 1.98 3.82 -12.64
C ASN A 26 0.72 2.98 -12.50
N CYS A 27 -0.46 3.56 -12.79
CA CYS A 27 -1.72 2.83 -12.76
C CYS A 27 -1.78 1.73 -13.83
N VAL A 28 -1.47 2.08 -15.08
CA VAL A 28 -1.47 1.14 -16.22
C VAL A 28 -0.43 0.03 -16.03
N ARG A 29 0.77 0.37 -15.55
CA ARG A 29 1.81 -0.65 -15.26
C ARG A 29 1.50 -1.48 -14.02
N GLY A 30 0.82 -0.88 -13.03
CA GLY A 30 0.48 -1.54 -11.78
C GLY A 30 -0.69 -2.51 -11.89
N LEU A 31 -1.67 -2.20 -12.75
CA LEU A 31 -2.88 -3.03 -12.91
C LEU A 31 -3.43 -2.91 -14.35
N PRO A 32 -2.73 -3.47 -15.35
CA PRO A 32 -3.03 -3.32 -16.79
C PRO A 32 -4.32 -4.02 -17.24
N ASN A 33 -4.88 -4.89 -16.41
CA ASN A 33 -6.20 -5.48 -16.59
C ASN A 33 -7.33 -4.51 -16.21
N VAL A 34 -7.08 -3.50 -15.38
CA VAL A 34 -8.08 -2.52 -14.94
C VAL A 34 -7.94 -1.18 -15.66
N PHE A 35 -6.73 -0.65 -15.76
CA PHE A 35 -6.48 0.66 -16.36
C PHE A 35 -6.09 0.51 -17.84
N LYS A 36 -7.03 0.84 -18.73
CA LYS A 36 -6.98 0.59 -20.18
C LYS A 36 -7.01 1.90 -21.00
N PRO A 37 -5.90 2.64 -21.15
CA PRO A 37 -5.85 3.96 -21.79
C PRO A 37 -6.58 4.07 -23.14
N ASP A 38 -6.55 2.99 -23.91
CA ASP A 38 -7.08 2.91 -25.25
C ASP A 38 -8.52 2.36 -25.32
N GLU A 39 -9.11 1.97 -24.18
CA GLU A 39 -10.45 1.38 -24.11
C GLU A 39 -11.47 2.32 -23.46
N LYS A 40 -12.75 2.04 -23.72
CA LYS A 40 -13.89 2.71 -23.08
C LYS A 40 -14.80 1.65 -22.46
N PRO A 41 -14.96 1.63 -21.13
CA PRO A 41 -14.38 2.56 -20.14
C PRO A 41 -12.87 2.38 -19.94
N TRP A 42 -12.19 3.49 -19.63
CA TRP A 42 -10.75 3.51 -19.30
C TRP A 42 -10.41 2.72 -18.03
N ILE A 43 -11.35 2.67 -17.08
CA ILE A 43 -11.24 1.92 -15.83
C ILE A 43 -12.28 0.81 -15.87
N GLN A 44 -11.80 -0.43 -15.82
CA GLN A 44 -12.61 -1.65 -15.71
C GLN A 44 -12.36 -2.25 -14.31
N ALA A 45 -12.98 -1.64 -13.30
CA ALA A 45 -12.75 -1.99 -11.88
C ALA A 45 -13.13 -3.46 -11.57
N GLU A 46 -14.03 -4.03 -12.37
CA GLU A 46 -14.48 -5.42 -12.33
C GLU A 46 -13.38 -6.47 -12.59
N ASN A 47 -12.23 -6.06 -13.14
CA ASN A 47 -11.15 -6.98 -13.48
C ASN A 47 -10.17 -7.23 -12.33
N ALA A 48 -10.38 -6.67 -11.13
CA ALA A 48 -9.51 -6.86 -9.98
C ALA A 48 -10.28 -6.81 -8.65
N SER A 49 -9.70 -7.38 -7.59
CA SER A 49 -10.28 -7.30 -6.25
C SER A 49 -10.13 -5.90 -5.64
N GLY A 50 -10.96 -5.59 -4.64
CA GLY A 50 -10.86 -4.35 -3.86
C GLY A 50 -9.43 -4.02 -3.40
N PRO A 51 -8.70 -4.94 -2.73
CA PRO A 51 -7.32 -4.72 -2.31
C PRO A 51 -6.35 -4.41 -3.46
N GLN A 52 -6.48 -5.10 -4.61
CA GLN A 52 -5.63 -4.86 -5.78
C GLN A 52 -5.90 -3.47 -6.39
N LEU A 53 -7.16 -3.03 -6.42
CA LEU A 53 -7.53 -1.69 -6.85
C LEU A 53 -6.89 -0.63 -5.94
N MET A 54 -7.00 -0.78 -4.63
CA MET A 54 -6.42 0.15 -3.65
C MET A 54 -4.90 0.26 -3.83
N GLU A 55 -4.19 -0.88 -3.89
CA GLU A 55 -2.73 -0.90 -4.05
C GLU A 55 -2.28 -0.20 -5.34
N ALA A 56 -3.00 -0.41 -6.45
CA ALA A 56 -2.67 0.25 -7.71
C ALA A 56 -2.95 1.75 -7.69
N ILE A 57 -4.02 2.18 -7.01
CA ILE A 57 -4.40 3.58 -6.85
C ILE A 57 -3.40 4.34 -5.96
N ASP A 58 -2.88 3.72 -4.89
CA ASP A 58 -1.89 4.32 -3.98
C ASP A 58 -0.58 4.69 -4.69
N ARG A 59 -0.30 4.07 -5.84
CA ARG A 59 0.87 4.40 -6.68
C ARG A 59 0.65 5.62 -7.57
N CYS A 60 -0.52 6.28 -7.51
CA CYS A 60 -0.82 7.48 -8.30
C CYS A 60 -0.20 8.73 -7.63
N PRO A 61 0.90 9.28 -8.16
CA PRO A 61 1.60 10.41 -7.53
C PRO A 61 0.82 11.72 -7.59
N SER A 62 -0.19 11.79 -8.46
CA SER A 62 -0.93 13.02 -8.75
C SER A 62 -2.26 13.15 -8.01
N GLY A 63 -2.73 12.08 -7.35
CA GLY A 63 -4.08 12.03 -6.78
C GLY A 63 -5.21 12.02 -7.82
N ALA A 64 -4.89 11.84 -9.11
CA ALA A 64 -5.90 11.66 -10.16
C ALA A 64 -6.75 10.40 -9.96
N LEU A 65 -6.22 9.42 -9.23
CA LEU A 65 -6.94 8.25 -8.77
C LEU A 65 -7.02 8.30 -7.25
N SER A 66 -8.20 8.00 -6.72
CA SER A 66 -8.46 7.81 -5.29
C SER A 66 -9.57 6.78 -5.13
N TYR A 67 -9.83 6.30 -3.92
CA TYR A 67 -10.93 5.38 -3.68
C TYR A 67 -11.64 5.68 -2.36
N TYR A 68 -12.87 5.20 -2.25
CA TYR A 68 -13.59 5.07 -0.98
C TYR A 68 -14.35 3.75 -0.97
N THR A 69 -14.66 3.24 0.22
CA THR A 69 -15.37 1.99 0.40
C THR A 69 -16.77 2.28 0.90
N THR A 70 -17.80 1.70 0.29
CA THR A 70 -19.14 1.69 0.89
C THR A 70 -19.14 0.68 2.03
N GLU A 71 -19.73 1.01 3.18
CA GLU A 71 -19.78 0.14 4.37
C GLU A 71 -20.12 -1.30 3.97
N GLY A 72 -19.14 -2.21 4.06
CA GLY A 72 -19.29 -3.56 3.51
C GLY A 72 -18.02 -4.31 3.08
N ILE A 73 -16.82 -3.72 3.10
CA ILE A 73 -15.61 -4.57 3.17
C ILE A 73 -15.62 -5.20 4.56
N THR A 74 -15.86 -6.52 4.59
CA THR A 74 -16.16 -7.28 5.79
C THR A 74 -15.03 -7.19 6.80
N SER A 75 -15.40 -7.27 8.08
CA SER A 75 -14.50 -7.29 9.24
C SER A 75 -13.42 -8.39 9.19
N GLU A 76 -13.45 -9.30 8.22
CA GLU A 76 -12.46 -10.36 8.04
C GLU A 76 -11.21 -9.87 7.31
N GLU A 77 -11.34 -9.03 6.27
CA GLU A 77 -10.18 -8.47 5.55
C GLU A 77 -9.54 -7.29 6.31
N LYS A 78 -10.33 -6.54 7.09
CA LYS A 78 -9.80 -5.57 8.06
C LYS A 78 -9.15 -6.22 9.28
N LYS A 79 -9.61 -7.41 9.71
CA LYS A 79 -8.93 -8.16 10.79
C LYS A 79 -7.58 -8.67 10.33
N ASP A 80 -7.45 -9.17 9.11
CA ASP A 80 -6.17 -9.73 8.67
C ASP A 80 -5.07 -8.67 8.50
N ALA A 81 -5.42 -7.46 8.06
CA ALA A 81 -4.48 -6.33 7.98
C ALA A 81 -4.18 -5.64 9.33
N MET A 82 -5.07 -5.77 10.32
CA MET A 82 -4.91 -5.20 11.67
C MET A 82 -4.40 -6.24 12.70
N GLU A 83 -4.49 -7.55 12.45
CA GLU A 83 -3.98 -8.58 13.38
C GLU A 83 -2.69 -9.26 12.90
N LYS A 84 -2.36 -9.22 11.60
CA LYS A 84 -1.13 -9.86 11.10
C LYS A 84 -0.06 -8.83 10.77
N SER A 85 1.09 -8.96 11.45
CA SER A 85 2.34 -8.34 11.02
C SER A 85 2.87 -9.03 9.76
N LYS A 86 3.08 -8.26 8.69
CA LYS A 86 3.77 -8.70 7.47
C LYS A 86 5.27 -8.44 7.62
N VAL A 87 6.12 -9.43 7.38
CA VAL A 87 7.58 -9.29 7.38
C VAL A 87 8.14 -9.51 5.98
N GLU A 88 8.88 -8.53 5.46
CA GLU A 88 9.50 -8.58 4.13
C GLU A 88 11.02 -8.47 4.24
N VAL A 89 11.73 -9.35 3.53
CA VAL A 89 13.20 -9.34 3.48
C VAL A 89 13.65 -8.55 2.27
N LEU A 90 14.17 -7.34 2.48
CA LEU A 90 14.65 -6.51 1.37
C LEU A 90 16.03 -6.97 0.90
N ASN A 91 16.23 -7.03 -0.42
CA ASN A 91 17.54 -7.33 -1.02
C ASN A 91 18.60 -6.33 -0.53
N ASN A 92 19.69 -6.85 0.04
CA ASN A 92 20.77 -6.06 0.67
C ASN A 92 20.26 -5.01 1.68
N GLY A 93 19.09 -5.25 2.28
CA GLY A 93 18.39 -4.28 3.10
C GLY A 93 17.84 -4.88 4.40
N PRO A 94 17.11 -4.06 5.16
CA PRO A 94 16.53 -4.45 6.45
C PRO A 94 15.43 -5.51 6.32
N LEU A 95 15.02 -6.05 7.46
CA LEU A 95 13.72 -6.72 7.59
C LEU A 95 12.66 -5.65 7.77
N MET A 96 11.70 -5.57 6.85
CA MET A 96 10.61 -4.60 6.89
C MET A 96 9.39 -5.25 7.53
N VAL A 97 8.95 -4.76 8.68
CA VAL A 97 7.75 -5.24 9.37
C VAL A 97 6.65 -4.20 9.23
N SER A 98 5.49 -4.60 8.72
CA SER A 98 4.31 -3.74 8.52
C SER A 98 3.13 -4.30 9.30
N GLY A 99 2.45 -3.45 10.08
CA GLY A 99 1.35 -3.85 10.95
C GLY A 99 1.66 -3.61 12.44
N PRO A 100 0.74 -3.98 13.34
CA PRO A 100 0.97 -3.91 14.78
C PRO A 100 1.95 -4.98 15.21
N LEU A 101 2.97 -4.56 15.95
CA LEU A 101 4.01 -5.42 16.50
C LEU A 101 4.41 -4.93 17.90
N GLU A 102 4.66 -5.89 18.79
CA GLU A 102 5.27 -5.67 20.10
C GLU A 102 6.75 -6.05 20.01
N ILE A 103 7.61 -5.16 20.51
CA ILE A 103 9.05 -5.38 20.62
C ILE A 103 9.35 -5.60 22.10
N VAL A 104 9.93 -6.74 22.42
CA VAL A 104 10.45 -7.05 23.75
C VAL A 104 11.96 -6.89 23.72
N HIS A 105 12.48 -5.97 24.51
CA HIS A 105 13.91 -5.71 24.62
C HIS A 105 14.58 -6.67 25.59
N ALA A 106 15.91 -6.78 25.50
CA ALA A 106 16.69 -7.69 26.34
C ALA A 106 16.62 -7.35 27.84
N ASP A 107 16.31 -6.11 28.20
CA ASP A 107 16.09 -5.66 29.58
C ASP A 107 14.65 -5.91 30.07
N GLY A 108 13.81 -6.51 29.24
CA GLY A 108 12.40 -6.79 29.52
C GLY A 108 11.46 -5.60 29.26
N SER A 109 11.97 -4.44 28.82
CA SER A 109 11.12 -3.34 28.40
C SER A 109 10.38 -3.69 27.10
N THR A 110 9.17 -3.14 26.93
CA THR A 110 8.35 -3.38 25.74
C THR A 110 8.00 -2.07 25.04
N GLU A 111 7.94 -2.11 23.70
CA GLU A 111 7.35 -1.04 22.91
C GLU A 111 6.43 -1.59 21.80
N THR A 112 5.36 -0.84 21.51
CA THR A 112 4.42 -1.19 20.43
C THR A 112 4.65 -0.28 19.22
N LYS A 113 4.76 -0.87 18.02
CA LYS A 113 4.70 -0.13 16.75
C LYS A 113 3.47 -0.57 15.98
N ASN A 114 2.70 0.38 15.45
CA ASN A 114 1.50 0.13 14.65
C ASN A 114 1.70 0.48 13.17
N ARG A 115 2.96 0.62 12.74
CA ARG A 115 3.36 1.09 11.41
C ARG A 115 4.60 0.33 10.95
N ASN A 116 4.97 0.59 9.70
CA ASN A 116 6.21 0.18 9.06
C ASN A 116 7.45 0.44 9.93
N THR A 117 8.11 -0.65 10.33
CA THR A 117 9.31 -0.67 11.16
C THR A 117 10.40 -1.46 10.46
N ALA A 118 11.59 -0.87 10.31
CA ALA A 118 12.73 -1.51 9.65
C ALA A 118 13.72 -2.02 10.70
N PHE A 119 13.96 -3.33 10.73
CA PHE A 119 14.95 -3.96 11.60
C PHE A 119 16.26 -4.20 10.88
N CYS A 120 17.36 -3.95 11.59
CA CYS A 120 18.70 -4.16 11.08
C CYS A 120 18.94 -5.65 10.83
N ARG A 121 19.35 -5.96 9.60
CA ARG A 121 19.79 -7.30 9.19
C ARG A 121 21.28 -7.38 8.87
N CYS A 122 21.93 -6.24 8.64
CA CYS A 122 23.35 -6.18 8.24
C CYS A 122 24.34 -6.22 9.41
N GLY A 123 23.90 -6.00 10.65
CA GLY A 123 24.78 -5.91 11.82
C GLY A 123 25.46 -4.55 12.01
N ASN A 124 25.43 -3.65 11.03
CA ASN A 124 26.19 -2.39 11.08
C ASN A 124 25.46 -1.20 11.70
N SER A 125 24.14 -1.29 11.93
CA SER A 125 23.36 -0.16 12.49
C SER A 125 23.91 0.32 13.84
N GLY A 126 24.05 1.62 14.03
CA GLY A 126 24.31 2.26 15.32
C GLY A 126 23.06 2.37 16.20
N ASN A 127 21.87 2.19 15.63
CA ASN A 127 20.57 2.27 16.32
C ASN A 127 19.89 0.90 16.42
N LYS A 128 20.62 -0.14 16.85
CA LYS A 128 20.05 -1.50 16.98
C LYS A 128 18.89 -1.51 17.98
N PRO A 129 17.83 -2.31 17.74
CA PRO A 129 17.69 -3.30 16.66
C PRO A 129 17.21 -2.72 15.31
N PHE A 130 17.02 -1.41 15.21
CA PHE A 130 16.46 -0.75 14.03
C PHE A 130 17.50 -0.52 12.94
N CYS A 131 17.01 -0.41 11.71
CA CYS A 131 17.82 0.01 10.58
C CYS A 131 18.00 1.54 10.60
N ASP A 132 19.23 2.00 10.42
CA ASP A 132 19.60 3.42 10.31
C ASP A 132 20.19 3.78 8.94
N GLY A 133 20.21 2.82 7.99
CA GLY A 133 20.79 2.99 6.67
C GLY A 133 22.22 2.46 6.50
N SER A 134 22.91 2.03 7.56
CA SER A 134 24.31 1.55 7.52
C SER A 134 24.57 0.32 6.65
N HIS A 135 23.52 -0.31 6.10
CA HIS A 135 23.64 -1.40 5.13
C HIS A 135 24.10 -0.94 3.74
N LYS A 136 24.09 0.37 3.47
CA LYS A 136 24.47 0.96 2.18
C LYS A 136 25.97 1.19 2.00
N GLY A 137 26.76 1.01 3.07
CA GLY A 137 28.18 1.36 3.09
C GLY A 137 28.41 2.83 3.41
#